data_AF-A0A369WGA5-F1
#
_entry.id   AF-A0A369WGA5-F1
#
_cell.length_a   1.000
_cell.length_b   1.000
_cell.length_c   1.000
_cell.angle_alpha   90.00
_cell.angle_beta   90.00
_cell.angle_gamma   90.00
#
_symmetry.space_group_name_H-M   'P 1'
#
loop_
_entity.id
_entity.type
_entity.pdbx_description
1 polymer ?
#
loop_
_entity_poly.entity_id
_entity_poly.type
_entity_poly.pdbx_seq_one_letter_code
_entity_poly.pdbx_strand_id
1 'polypeptide(L)'
;MKKFNVNAVNIMRNVVVALGLFTGWKLSFIQDFQYFKLINLIGLLYDIVAVLLLSYAILTNEKIQEQIAHKVAMFIIMLSLFFPASTLGGSVLAALFIENFNSEIIMAIVIFSAISGAPSVFLFGSPAFEPVGGVALEPKKRIKILGSMLLVLGFLFQIIAAFGDLVSGA
;
A
#
# COMPACT_ATOMS: atom_id res chain seq x y z
N MET A 1 27.18 -4.11 0.26
CA MET A 1 25.80 -4.43 -0.17
C MET A 1 25.44 -5.82 0.32
N LYS A 2 24.49 -5.98 1.25
CA LYS A 2 23.93 -7.31 1.57
C LYS A 2 23.05 -7.72 0.40
N LYS A 3 23.41 -8.78 -0.33
CA LYS A 3 22.54 -9.38 -1.35
C LYS A 3 21.18 -9.65 -0.71
N PHE A 4 20.10 -9.08 -1.26
CA PHE A 4 18.75 -9.47 -0.86
C PHE A 4 18.62 -10.97 -1.05
N ASN A 5 18.14 -11.67 -0.03
CA ASN A 5 17.82 -13.07 -0.18
C ASN A 5 16.61 -13.15 -1.11
N VAL A 6 16.84 -13.51 -2.37
CA VAL A 6 15.82 -13.59 -3.43
C VAL A 6 14.62 -14.42 -2.98
N ASN A 7 14.86 -15.45 -2.16
CA ASN A 7 13.79 -16.26 -1.59
C ASN A 7 12.89 -15.48 -0.64
N ALA A 8 13.45 -14.61 0.21
CA ALA A 8 12.67 -13.80 1.15
C ALA A 8 11.79 -12.76 0.43
N VAL A 9 12.31 -12.13 -0.63
CA VAL A 9 11.56 -11.19 -1.49
C VAL A 9 10.41 -11.91 -2.18
N ASN A 10 10.67 -13.09 -2.75
CA ASN A 10 9.65 -13.90 -3.41
C ASN A 10 8.57 -14.40 -2.43
N ILE A 11 8.96 -14.85 -1.23
CA ILE A 11 8.02 -15.25 -0.19
C ILE A 11 7.13 -14.08 0.20
N MET A 12 7.72 -12.91 0.47
CA MET A 12 6.98 -11.70 0.84
C MET A 12 5.99 -11.28 -0.25
N ARG A 13 6.41 -11.28 -1.52
CA ARG A 13 5.53 -11.02 -2.67
C ARG A 13 4.37 -12.01 -2.70
N ASN A 14 4.65 -13.30 -2.59
CA ASN A 14 3.61 -14.34 -2.63
C ASN A 14 2.61 -14.19 -1.46
N VAL A 15 3.09 -13.80 -0.27
CA VAL A 15 2.22 -13.49 0.88
C VAL A 15 1.32 -12.30 0.58
N VAL A 16 1.86 -11.19 0.04
CA VAL A 16 1.07 -10.01 -0.33
C VAL A 16 0.01 -10.37 -1.38
N VAL A 17 0.40 -11.15 -2.38
CA VAL A 17 -0.52 -11.63 -3.44
C VAL A 17 -1.62 -12.51 -2.86
N ALA A 18 -1.28 -13.47 -2.00
CA ALA A 18 -2.26 -14.35 -1.36
C ALA A 18 -3.25 -13.56 -0.49
N LEU A 19 -2.75 -12.59 0.28
CA LEU A 19 -3.58 -11.71 1.10
C LEU A 19 -4.52 -10.85 0.24
N GLY A 20 -4.02 -10.26 -0.86
CA GLY A 20 -4.86 -9.48 -1.76
C GLY A 20 -5.92 -10.34 -2.45
N LEU A 21 -5.56 -11.50 -2.99
CA LEU A 21 -6.52 -12.46 -3.59
C LEU A 21 -7.62 -12.83 -2.59
N PHE A 22 -7.24 -13.20 -1.37
CA PHE A 22 -8.21 -13.55 -0.32
C PHE A 22 -9.10 -12.38 0.08
N THR A 23 -8.52 -11.19 0.23
CA THR A 23 -9.25 -9.97 0.60
C THR A 23 -10.26 -9.59 -0.49
N GLY A 24 -9.81 -9.56 -1.75
CA GLY A 24 -10.67 -9.29 -2.91
C GLY A 24 -11.83 -10.27 -2.99
N TRP A 25 -11.53 -11.57 -2.90
CA TRP A 25 -12.54 -12.61 -2.88
C TRP A 25 -13.56 -12.40 -1.76
N LYS A 26 -13.12 -12.19 -0.52
CA LYS A 26 -14.03 -12.05 0.63
C LYS A 26 -14.90 -10.80 0.56
N LEU A 27 -14.31 -9.66 0.19
CA LEU A 27 -15.03 -8.40 0.13
C LEU A 27 -16.07 -8.39 -1.00
N SER A 28 -15.85 -9.11 -2.10
CA SER A 28 -16.83 -9.24 -3.18
C SER A 28 -18.18 -9.87 -2.77
N PHE A 29 -18.24 -10.54 -1.61
CA PHE A 29 -19.47 -11.17 -1.10
C PHE A 29 -20.19 -10.33 -0.03
N ILE A 30 -19.70 -9.14 0.29
CA ILE A 30 -20.35 -8.25 1.25
C ILE A 30 -21.35 -7.38 0.47
N GLN A 31 -22.64 -7.61 0.68
CA GLN A 31 -23.68 -6.91 -0.09
C GLN A 31 -23.75 -5.41 0.24
N ASP A 32 -23.62 -5.04 1.50
CA ASP A 32 -23.59 -3.63 1.93
C ASP A 32 -22.17 -3.05 1.95
N PHE A 33 -21.30 -3.53 1.05
CA PHE A 33 -19.94 -3.03 0.97
C PHE A 33 -19.96 -1.61 0.41
N GLN A 34 -19.38 -0.69 1.18
CA GLN A 34 -19.19 0.70 0.79
C GLN A 34 -17.71 0.96 0.51
N TYR A 35 -17.37 1.19 -0.76
CA TYR A 35 -15.99 1.34 -1.19
C TYR A 35 -15.23 2.44 -0.44
N PHE A 36 -15.89 3.57 -0.17
CA PHE A 36 -15.29 4.72 0.50
C PHE A 36 -14.84 4.40 1.94
N LYS A 37 -15.53 3.50 2.66
CA LYS A 37 -15.09 3.05 3.98
C LYS A 37 -13.78 2.28 3.92
N LEU A 38 -13.61 1.42 2.91
CA LEU A 38 -12.36 0.69 2.71
C LEU A 38 -11.22 1.65 2.34
N ILE A 39 -11.48 2.59 1.43
CA ILE A 39 -10.49 3.60 1.03
C ILE A 39 -10.06 4.45 2.24
N ASN A 40 -11.01 4.88 3.07
CA ASN A 40 -10.72 5.61 4.30
C ASN A 40 -9.83 4.80 5.26
N LEU A 41 -10.15 3.52 5.46
CA LEU A 41 -9.37 2.62 6.31
C LEU A 41 -7.94 2.45 5.79
N ILE A 42 -7.76 2.27 4.47
CA ILE A 42 -6.43 2.20 3.85
C ILE A 42 -5.67 3.50 4.10
N GLY A 43 -6.32 4.65 3.93
CA GLY A 43 -5.72 5.95 4.19
C GLY A 43 -5.25 6.10 5.63
N LEU A 44 -6.09 5.73 6.59
CA LEU A 44 -5.75 5.74 8.02
C LEU A 44 -4.57 4.81 8.35
N LEU A 45 -4.51 3.62 7.74
CA LEU A 45 -3.38 2.71 7.94
C LEU A 45 -2.07 3.33 7.44
N TYR A 46 -2.11 4.04 6.30
CA TYR A 46 -0.94 4.73 5.76
C TYR A 46 -0.47 5.84 6.69
N ASP A 47 -1.40 6.64 7.22
CA ASP A 47 -1.09 7.69 8.19
C ASP A 47 -0.49 7.14 9.48
N ILE A 48 -1.06 6.05 10.03
CA ILE A 48 -0.52 5.41 11.24
C ILE A 48 0.93 4.95 11.01
N VAL A 49 1.18 4.25 9.90
CA VAL A 49 2.54 3.81 9.56
C VAL A 49 3.46 5.01 9.38
N ALA A 50 2.99 6.07 8.73
CA ALA A 50 3.78 7.27 8.52
C ALA A 50 4.15 7.98 9.82
N VAL A 51 3.20 8.15 10.74
CA VAL A 51 3.42 8.75 12.06
C VAL A 51 4.43 7.91 12.85
N LEU A 52 4.34 6.58 12.80
CA LEU A 52 5.34 5.71 13.42
C LEU A 52 6.73 5.94 12.81
N LEU A 53 6.85 5.93 11.48
CA LEU A 53 8.11 6.15 10.76
C LEU A 53 8.74 7.51 11.04
N LEU A 54 7.92 8.56 11.16
CA LEU A 54 8.34 9.92 11.44
C LEU A 54 8.46 10.23 12.94
N SER A 55 8.13 9.27 13.80
CA SER A 55 8.23 9.45 15.24
C SER A 55 9.68 9.68 15.67
N TYR A 56 9.85 10.48 16.73
CA TYR A 56 11.16 10.75 17.31
C TYR A 56 11.91 9.47 17.70
N ALA A 57 11.21 8.46 18.22
CA ALA A 57 11.79 7.18 18.62
C ALA A 57 12.49 6.45 17.46
N ILE A 58 11.94 6.54 16.25
CA ILE A 58 12.55 5.95 15.04
C ILE A 58 13.63 6.87 14.48
N LEU A 59 13.39 8.18 14.46
CA LEU A 59 14.32 9.16 13.87
C LEU A 59 15.61 9.42 14.67
N THR A 60 15.73 8.90 15.90
CA THR A 60 16.96 8.98 16.69
C THR A 60 17.77 7.68 16.76
N ASN A 61 17.20 6.54 16.37
CA ASN A 61 17.88 5.25 16.49
C ASN A 61 18.39 4.73 15.14
N GLU A 62 19.70 4.84 14.90
CA GLU A 62 20.35 4.47 13.63
C GLU A 62 20.13 3.00 13.23
N LYS A 63 20.19 2.05 14.18
CA LYS A 63 19.97 0.62 13.90
C LYS A 63 18.55 0.34 13.41
N ILE A 64 17.56 1.01 14.01
CA ILE A 64 16.16 0.91 13.59
C ILE A 64 15.99 1.55 12.21
N GLN A 65 16.66 2.68 11.96
CA GLN A 65 16.58 3.37 10.67
C GLN A 65 17.11 2.51 9.52
N GLU A 66 18.24 1.85 9.70
CA GLU A 66 18.78 0.95 8.68
C GLU A 66 17.81 -0.20 8.35
N GLN A 67 17.19 -0.80 9.36
CA GLN A 67 16.24 -1.90 9.14
C GLN A 67 14.99 -1.42 8.40
N ILE A 68 14.45 -0.26 8.78
CA ILE A 68 13.23 0.31 8.19
C ILE A 68 13.49 0.75 6.75
N ALA A 69 14.55 1.52 6.53
CA ALA A 69 14.90 2.06 5.22
C ALA A 69 15.13 0.96 4.17
N HIS A 70 15.49 -0.26 4.60
CA HIS A 70 15.79 -1.36 3.69
C HIS A 70 14.66 -2.39 3.57
N LYS A 71 13.99 -2.77 4.67
CA LYS A 71 12.99 -3.85 4.68
C LYS A 71 11.56 -3.32 4.61
N VAL A 72 11.23 -2.35 5.46
CA VAL A 72 9.87 -1.81 5.56
C VAL A 72 9.54 -1.01 4.31
N ALA A 73 10.48 -0.22 3.82
CA ALA A 73 10.36 0.52 2.57
C ALA A 73 9.99 -0.39 1.38
N MET A 74 10.70 -1.51 1.23
CA MET A 74 10.44 -2.47 0.16
C MET A 74 9.11 -3.19 0.33
N PHE A 75 8.76 -3.57 1.56
CA PHE A 75 7.46 -4.18 1.88
C PHE A 75 6.29 -3.25 1.53
N ILE A 76 6.39 -1.97 1.90
CA ILE A 76 5.36 -0.97 1.62
C ILE A 76 5.17 -0.79 0.12
N ILE A 77 6.25 -0.70 -0.66
CA ILE A 77 6.14 -0.60 -2.12
C ILE A 77 5.50 -1.86 -2.72
N MET A 78 5.91 -3.05 -2.28
CA MET A 78 5.29 -4.29 -2.73
C MET A 78 3.81 -4.34 -2.38
N LEU A 79 3.42 -3.87 -1.19
CA LEU A 79 2.03 -3.78 -0.79
C LEU A 79 1.28 -2.80 -1.69
N SER A 80 1.78 -1.59 -1.90
CA SER A 80 1.15 -0.57 -2.75
C SER A 80 0.99 -0.97 -4.22
N LEU A 81 1.80 -1.89 -4.73
CA LEU A 81 1.75 -2.38 -6.12
C LEU A 81 1.00 -3.71 -6.26
N PHE A 82 1.43 -4.73 -5.52
CA PHE A 82 0.90 -6.09 -5.68
C PHE A 82 -0.42 -6.30 -4.96
N PHE A 83 -0.67 -5.62 -3.83
CA PHE A 83 -1.91 -5.80 -3.08
C PHE A 83 -3.14 -5.34 -3.89
N PRO A 84 -3.21 -4.12 -4.48
CA PRO A 84 -4.38 -3.74 -5.27
C PRO A 84 -4.58 -4.64 -6.50
N ALA A 85 -3.49 -5.00 -7.20
CA ALA A 85 -3.55 -5.90 -8.36
C ALA A 85 -4.05 -7.31 -8.00
N SER A 86 -3.59 -7.86 -6.88
CA SER A 86 -4.07 -9.17 -6.40
C SER A 86 -5.48 -9.11 -5.80
N THR A 87 -5.88 -7.99 -5.20
CA THR A 87 -7.27 -7.75 -4.77
C THR A 87 -8.22 -7.72 -5.97
N LEU A 88 -7.78 -7.14 -7.11
CA LEU A 88 -8.50 -7.26 -8.37
C LEU A 88 -8.64 -8.72 -8.81
N GLY A 89 -7.54 -9.46 -8.83
CA GLY A 89 -7.56 -10.89 -9.18
C GLY A 89 -8.53 -11.70 -8.31
N GLY A 90 -8.55 -11.44 -6.99
CA GLY A 90 -9.46 -12.10 -6.05
C GLY A 90 -10.93 -11.78 -6.33
N SER A 91 -11.22 -10.52 -6.68
CA SER A 91 -12.57 -10.07 -7.01
C SER A 91 -13.05 -10.64 -8.35
N VAL A 92 -12.17 -10.69 -9.35
CA VAL A 92 -12.46 -11.33 -10.64
C VAL A 92 -12.72 -12.82 -10.47
N LEU A 93 -11.91 -13.49 -9.63
CA LEU A 93 -12.16 -14.88 -9.28
C LEU A 93 -13.53 -15.03 -8.60
N ALA A 94 -13.89 -14.18 -7.64
CA ALA A 94 -15.21 -14.24 -6.99
C ALA A 94 -16.37 -14.06 -7.98
N ALA A 95 -16.24 -13.18 -8.96
CA ALA A 95 -17.24 -12.94 -10.00
C ALA A 95 -17.51 -14.18 -10.88
N LEU A 96 -16.56 -15.10 -11.01
CA LEU A 96 -16.73 -16.34 -11.78
C LEU A 96 -17.59 -17.41 -11.07
N PHE A 97 -17.83 -17.28 -9.76
CA PHE A 97 -18.44 -18.36 -8.98
C PHE A 97 -19.88 -18.09 -8.51
N ILE A 98 -20.37 -16.83 -8.44
CA ILE A 98 -21.65 -16.52 -7.73
C ILE A 98 -22.40 -15.29 -8.33
N GLU A 99 -23.75 -15.31 -8.28
CA GLU A 99 -24.67 -14.23 -8.72
C GLU A 99 -24.67 -12.96 -7.84
N ASN A 100 -24.27 -13.06 -6.57
CA ASN A 100 -24.27 -11.98 -5.56
C ASN A 100 -22.98 -11.15 -5.52
N PHE A 101 -22.38 -10.85 -6.68
CA PHE A 101 -21.13 -10.08 -6.76
C PHE A 101 -21.37 -8.58 -6.48
N ASN A 102 -20.68 -8.04 -5.47
CA ASN A 102 -20.68 -6.59 -5.25
C ASN A 102 -19.64 -5.90 -6.15
N SER A 103 -20.13 -5.13 -7.13
CA SER A 103 -19.28 -4.41 -8.09
C SER A 103 -18.58 -3.16 -7.54
N GLU A 104 -19.01 -2.63 -6.39
CA GLU A 104 -18.37 -1.46 -5.77
C GLU A 104 -16.93 -1.74 -5.33
N ILE A 105 -16.57 -3.00 -5.09
CA ILE A 105 -15.19 -3.39 -4.80
C ILE A 105 -14.24 -3.02 -5.95
N ILE A 106 -14.71 -3.07 -7.20
CA ILE A 106 -13.90 -2.70 -8.37
C ILE A 106 -13.55 -1.21 -8.28
N MET A 107 -14.49 -0.36 -7.86
CA MET A 107 -14.24 1.06 -7.65
C MET A 107 -13.17 1.28 -6.58
N ALA A 108 -13.24 0.57 -5.44
CA ALA A 108 -12.21 0.63 -4.40
C ALA A 108 -10.83 0.25 -4.96
N ILE A 109 -10.76 -0.81 -5.76
CA ILE A 109 -9.51 -1.29 -6.35
C ILE A 109 -8.93 -0.28 -7.36
N VAL A 110 -9.77 0.33 -8.19
CA VAL A 110 -9.36 1.33 -9.18
C VAL A 110 -8.79 2.56 -8.46
N ILE A 111 -9.50 3.07 -7.44
CA ILE A 111 -9.05 4.19 -6.63
C ILE A 111 -7.73 3.85 -5.92
N PHE A 112 -7.64 2.67 -5.31
CA PHE A 112 -6.42 2.20 -4.67
C PHE A 112 -5.25 2.19 -5.66
N SER A 113 -5.41 1.51 -6.78
CA SER A 113 -4.37 1.39 -7.81
C SER A 113 -3.91 2.75 -8.36
N ALA A 114 -4.84 3.69 -8.57
CA ALA A 114 -4.52 5.02 -9.08
C ALA A 114 -3.69 5.84 -8.08
N ILE A 115 -4.08 5.84 -6.81
CA ILE A 115 -3.43 6.64 -5.77
C ILE A 115 -2.10 6.01 -5.32
N SER A 116 -2.06 4.70 -5.11
CA SER A 116 -0.85 4.02 -4.63
C SER A 116 0.13 3.64 -5.74
N GLY A 117 -0.36 3.35 -6.95
CA GLY A 117 0.43 2.82 -8.05
C GLY A 117 1.43 3.84 -8.60
N ALA A 118 0.96 5.04 -8.98
CA ALA A 118 1.83 6.04 -9.61
C ALA A 118 3.00 6.51 -8.70
N PRO A 119 2.78 6.83 -7.41
CA PRO A 119 3.87 7.21 -6.51
C PRO A 119 4.82 6.05 -6.21
N SER A 120 4.31 4.81 -6.12
CA SER A 120 5.14 3.63 -5.88
C SER A 120 6.04 3.30 -7.07
N VAL A 121 5.55 3.47 -8.30
CA VAL A 121 6.36 3.31 -9.53
C VAL A 121 7.47 4.36 -9.60
N PHE A 122 7.13 5.63 -9.31
CA PHE A 122 8.13 6.71 -9.28
C PHE A 122 9.24 6.45 -8.25
N LEU A 123 8.86 5.93 -7.08
CA LEU A 123 9.82 5.63 -6.02
C LEU A 123 10.68 4.40 -6.29
N PHE A 124 10.16 3.40 -7.01
CA PHE A 124 10.95 2.22 -7.39
C PHE A 124 12.18 2.63 -8.22
N GLY A 125 12.06 3.68 -9.03
CA GLY A 125 13.18 4.27 -9.78
C GLY A 125 13.99 5.33 -9.05
N SER A 126 13.77 5.58 -7.75
CA SER A 126 14.38 6.69 -7.01
C SER A 126 15.52 6.25 -6.08
N PRO A 127 16.62 7.04 -5.96
CA PRO A 127 17.70 6.86 -4.97
C PRO A 127 17.22 6.79 -3.51
N ALA A 128 15.99 7.27 -3.25
CA ALA A 128 15.33 7.19 -1.97
C ALA A 128 14.99 5.75 -1.54
N PHE A 129 14.86 4.81 -2.48
CA PHE A 129 14.43 3.44 -2.19
C PHE A 129 15.32 2.38 -2.81
N GLU A 130 15.78 2.59 -4.05
CA GLU A 130 16.76 1.73 -4.71
C GLU A 130 17.98 2.58 -5.09
N PRO A 131 19.23 2.15 -4.78
CA PRO A 131 20.42 2.90 -5.16
C PRO A 131 20.58 2.93 -6.69
N VAL A 132 20.13 3.99 -7.33
CA VAL A 132 20.35 4.23 -8.77
C VAL A 132 21.77 4.71 -8.98
N GLY A 133 22.54 4.00 -9.80
CA GLY A 133 23.93 4.36 -10.10
C GLY A 133 24.90 4.28 -8.91
N GLY A 134 24.57 3.50 -7.87
CA GLY A 134 25.44 3.33 -6.69
C GLY A 134 25.36 4.45 -5.65
N VAL A 135 24.51 5.46 -5.86
CA VAL A 135 24.27 6.54 -4.89
C VAL A 135 23.02 6.23 -4.07
N ALA A 136 23.19 5.94 -2.78
CA ALA A 136 22.11 5.72 -1.83
C ALA A 136 21.92 6.97 -0.96
N LEU A 137 20.68 7.44 -0.79
CA LEU A 137 20.38 8.43 0.24
C LEU A 137 20.61 7.83 1.65
N GLU A 138 20.97 8.70 2.59
CA GLU A 138 21.10 8.33 4.01
C GLU A 138 19.79 7.71 4.55
N PRO A 139 19.84 6.66 5.39
CA PRO A 139 18.66 5.99 5.93
C PRO A 139 17.63 6.95 6.54
N LYS A 140 18.10 7.98 7.25
CA LYS A 140 17.26 9.04 7.83
C LYS A 140 16.45 9.80 6.77
N LYS A 141 17.08 10.20 5.66
CA LYS A 141 16.39 10.90 4.56
C LYS A 141 15.37 9.98 3.90
N ARG A 142 15.71 8.71 3.69
CA ARG A 142 14.82 7.70 3.10
C ARG A 142 13.56 7.48 3.92
N ILE A 143 13.69 7.35 5.24
CA ILE A 143 12.55 7.18 6.15
C ILE A 143 11.67 8.42 6.14
N LYS A 144 12.26 9.62 6.15
CA LYS A 144 11.49 10.87 6.05
C LYS A 144 10.70 10.94 4.75
N ILE A 145 11.32 10.62 3.61
CA ILE A 145 10.63 10.59 2.31
C ILE A 145 9.50 9.56 2.31
N LEU A 146 9.76 8.34 2.81
CA LEU A 146 8.75 7.29 2.92
C LEU A 146 7.57 7.71 3.80
N GLY A 147 7.85 8.20 5.00
CA GLY A 147 6.82 8.66 5.92
C GLY A 147 6.02 9.84 5.35
N SER A 148 6.69 10.85 4.79
CA SER A 148 6.01 11.97 4.15
C SER A 148 5.13 11.52 2.98
N MET A 149 5.61 10.60 2.14
CA MET A 149 4.79 10.04 1.07
C MET A 149 3.55 9.34 1.63
N LEU A 150 3.71 8.50 2.65
CA LEU A 150 2.60 7.75 3.23
C LEU A 150 1.54 8.68 3.82
N LEU A 151 1.93 9.79 4.45
CA LEU A 151 0.98 10.83 4.89
C LEU A 151 0.22 11.45 3.71
N VAL A 152 0.92 11.79 2.63
CA VAL A 152 0.27 12.39 1.44
C VAL A 152 -0.70 11.39 0.81
N LEU A 153 -0.30 10.12 0.68
CA LEU A 153 -1.15 9.06 0.17
C LEU A 153 -2.35 8.80 1.09
N GLY A 154 -2.13 8.72 2.40
CA GLY A 154 -3.16 8.52 3.41
C GLY A 154 -4.21 9.62 3.37
N PHE A 155 -3.75 10.87 3.32
CA PHE A 155 -4.59 12.05 3.14
C PHE A 155 -5.39 12.02 1.83
N LEU A 156 -4.76 11.68 0.69
CA LEU A 156 -5.46 11.56 -0.60
C LEU A 156 -6.55 10.48 -0.58
N PHE A 157 -6.28 9.33 0.05
CA PHE A 157 -7.29 8.30 0.26
C PHE A 157 -8.46 8.81 1.08
N GLN A 158 -8.19 9.48 2.21
CA GLN A 158 -9.23 10.01 3.08
C GLN A 158 -10.08 11.09 2.39
N ILE A 159 -9.46 11.97 1.59
CA ILE A 159 -10.19 12.95 0.78
C ILE A 159 -11.14 12.25 -0.19
N ILE A 160 -10.65 11.27 -0.94
CA ILE A 160 -11.46 10.58 -1.95
C ILE A 160 -12.56 9.75 -1.29
N ALA A 161 -12.28 9.15 -0.14
CA ALA A 161 -13.30 8.50 0.67
C ALA A 161 -14.37 9.49 1.14
N ALA A 162 -13.99 10.66 1.66
CA ALA A 162 -14.94 11.67 2.11
C ALA A 162 -15.81 12.20 0.96
N PHE A 163 -15.24 12.42 -0.23
CA PHE A 163 -16.02 12.77 -1.42
C PHE A 163 -16.96 11.63 -1.82
N GLY A 164 -16.51 10.38 -1.79
CA GLY A 164 -17.34 9.21 -2.07
C GLY A 164 -18.53 9.09 -1.11
N ASP A 165 -18.29 9.32 0.18
CA ASP A 165 -19.31 9.34 1.25
C ASP A 165 -20.36 10.42 0.97
N LEU A 166 -19.92 11.67 0.75
CA LEU A 166 -20.78 12.81 0.45
C LEU A 166 -21.65 12.60 -0.80
N VAL A 167 -21.09 12.00 -1.86
CA VAL A 167 -21.83 11.74 -3.11
C VAL A 167 -22.81 10.57 -2.94
N SER A 168 -22.48 9.59 -2.10
CA SER A 168 -23.35 8.44 -1.83
C SER A 168 -24.59 8.78 -1.00
N GLY A 169 -24.62 9.97 -0.37
CA GLY A 169 -25.74 10.40 0.47
C GLY A 169 -25.91 9.57 1.74
N ALA A 170 -24.86 8.87 2.15
CA ALA A 170 -24.78 8.09 3.38
C ALA A 170 -24.50 8.97 4.61
#